data_AF-A0A7X7S2S9-F1
#
_entry.id   AF-A0A7X7S2S9-F1
#
_cell.length_a   1.000
_cell.length_b   1.000
_cell.length_c   1.000
_cell.angle_alpha   90.00
_cell.angle_beta   90.00
_cell.angle_gamma   90.00
#
_symmetry.space_group_name_H-M   'P 1'
#
loop_
_entity.id
_entity.type
_entity.pdbx_description
1 polymer ?
#
loop_
_entity_poly.entity_id
_entity_poly.type
_entity_poly.pdbx_seq_one_letter_code
_entity_poly.pdbx_strand_id
1 'polypeptide(L)'
;MNFNQEKKATCKQVLLDSLINFKKDSTNLLTTDQYEYYQKWYYAVIHDILSFYKFYGDYSRLAQLVEPSITAREAQKAVKLLEKLGFVKRRCDGGYDCRFSGISAYAEGRELVLSSYAEKMMESAKYALGNLSSEERVISWAGFSVSGEVFQKIKEETRAFRKKIISMAQSDQNPDRAFHMNIQIFPVSRPDVPQESRGEK
;
A
#
# COMPACT_ATOMS: atom_id res chain seq x y z
N MET A 1 21.72 -1.87 43.26
CA MET A 1 20.76 -1.24 42.33
C MET A 1 21.27 -1.41 40.90
N ASN A 2 21.02 -2.56 40.25
CA ASN A 2 21.57 -2.90 38.92
C ASN A 2 20.48 -3.25 37.87
N PHE A 3 19.24 -2.83 38.08
CA PHE A 3 18.10 -3.17 37.19
C PHE A 3 18.08 -2.39 35.87
N ASN A 4 18.83 -1.29 35.75
CA ASN A 4 18.76 -0.41 34.59
C ASN A 4 19.77 -0.76 33.48
N GLN A 5 20.83 -1.51 33.80
CA GLN A 5 21.82 -1.96 32.82
C GLN A 5 21.40 -3.27 32.13
N GLU A 6 20.68 -4.16 32.83
CA GLU A 6 20.19 -5.41 32.24
C GLU A 6 19.13 -5.20 31.15
N LYS A 7 18.13 -4.33 31.37
CA LYS A 7 17.12 -4.00 30.33
C LYS A 7 17.73 -3.43 29.05
N LYS A 8 18.83 -2.68 29.18
CA LYS A 8 19.54 -2.05 28.05
C LYS A 8 20.36 -3.07 27.25
N ALA A 9 20.89 -4.10 27.91
CA ALA A 9 21.64 -5.18 27.28
C ALA A 9 20.71 -6.19 26.56
N THR A 10 19.58 -6.56 27.17
CA THR A 10 18.60 -7.49 26.55
C THR A 10 17.96 -6.88 25.30
N CYS A 11 17.69 -5.58 25.31
CA CYS A 11 17.14 -4.87 24.15
C CYS A 11 18.12 -4.85 22.96
N LYS A 12 19.44 -4.77 23.24
CA LYS A 12 20.49 -4.72 22.22
C LYS A 12 20.70 -6.09 21.53
N GLN A 13 20.52 -7.21 22.25
CA GLN A 13 20.58 -8.56 21.68
C GLN A 13 19.35 -8.88 20.81
N VAL A 14 18.14 -8.48 21.23
CA VAL A 14 16.91 -8.63 20.42
C VAL A 14 16.96 -7.79 19.12
N LEU A 15 17.62 -6.64 19.16
CA LEU A 15 17.89 -5.81 17.98
C LEU A 15 18.83 -6.50 16.99
N LEU A 16 19.82 -7.27 17.48
CA LEU A 16 20.84 -7.91 16.64
C LEU A 16 20.32 -9.17 15.94
N ASP A 17 19.54 -10.01 16.63
CA ASP A 17 18.94 -11.21 16.03
C ASP A 17 17.87 -10.85 14.97
N SER A 18 17.25 -9.68 15.09
CA SER A 18 16.30 -9.14 14.12
C SER A 18 16.94 -8.67 12.80
N LEU A 19 18.27 -8.55 12.73
CA LEU A 19 19.00 -8.05 11.55
C LEU A 19 19.42 -9.17 10.57
N ILE A 20 19.35 -10.45 10.98
CA ILE A 20 20.00 -11.53 10.25
C ILE A 20 19.16 -12.08 9.06
N ASN A 21 17.88 -11.71 8.91
CA ASN A 21 17.03 -12.37 7.90
C ASN A 21 16.12 -11.52 7.02
N PHE A 22 16.28 -10.19 6.96
CA PHE A 22 15.40 -9.36 6.12
C PHE A 22 16.21 -8.53 5.13
N LYS A 23 16.47 -9.15 3.96
CA LYS A 23 17.11 -8.51 2.80
C LYS A 23 16.29 -7.30 2.35
N LYS A 24 17.02 -6.21 2.11
CA LYS A 24 16.57 -4.84 1.85
C LYS A 24 15.89 -4.62 0.47
N ASP A 25 15.69 -5.67 -0.32
CA ASP A 25 15.32 -5.56 -1.75
C ASP A 25 14.14 -6.44 -2.21
N SER A 26 13.44 -7.15 -1.32
CA SER A 26 12.31 -7.99 -1.74
C SER A 26 10.97 -7.33 -1.45
N THR A 27 10.21 -7.04 -2.51
CA THR A 27 8.74 -7.04 -2.46
C THR A 27 8.30 -8.34 -1.79
N ASN A 28 8.04 -8.30 -0.48
CA ASN A 28 7.71 -9.50 0.29
C ASN A 28 6.40 -10.07 -0.23
N LEU A 29 6.45 -11.25 -0.87
CA LEU A 29 5.25 -12.00 -1.21
C LEU A 29 4.51 -12.32 0.09
N LEU A 30 3.23 -12.01 0.12
CA LEU A 30 2.48 -12.04 1.35
C LEU A 30 1.95 -13.44 1.69
N THR A 31 2.13 -13.87 2.93
CA THR A 31 1.58 -15.13 3.47
C THR A 31 0.06 -15.03 3.66
N THR A 32 -0.62 -16.14 3.94
CA THR A 32 -2.07 -16.18 4.21
C THR A 32 -2.51 -15.20 5.30
N ASP A 33 -1.69 -15.00 6.34
CA ASP A 33 -1.98 -14.04 7.42
C ASP A 33 -1.92 -12.58 6.95
N GLN A 34 -1.10 -12.30 5.94
CA GLN A 34 -0.93 -10.96 5.38
C GLN A 34 -2.05 -10.58 4.38
N TYR A 35 -3.03 -11.45 4.11
CA TYR A 35 -4.25 -11.06 3.39
C TYR A 35 -5.21 -10.23 4.24
N GLU A 36 -5.18 -10.42 5.57
CA GLU A 36 -5.98 -9.61 6.50
C GLU A 36 -5.67 -8.11 6.31
N TYR A 37 -4.43 -7.78 5.93
CA TYR A 37 -3.97 -6.43 5.60
C TYR A 37 -4.75 -5.78 4.44
N TYR A 38 -5.22 -6.54 3.45
CA TYR A 38 -6.00 -5.97 2.31
C TYR A 38 -7.51 -6.06 2.50
N GLN A 39 -8.00 -6.67 3.58
CA GLN A 39 -9.45 -6.78 3.80
C GLN A 39 -10.11 -5.42 4.06
N LYS A 40 -9.35 -4.45 4.56
CA LYS A 40 -9.80 -3.07 4.77
C LYS A 40 -8.78 -2.11 4.18
N TRP A 41 -9.26 -1.20 3.33
CA TRP A 41 -8.40 -0.23 2.63
C TRP A 41 -7.54 0.59 3.60
N TYR A 42 -8.10 0.96 4.76
CA TYR A 42 -7.43 1.80 5.75
C TYR A 42 -6.31 1.10 6.50
N TYR A 43 -6.17 -0.23 6.45
CA TYR A 43 -5.01 -0.90 7.06
C TYR A 43 -3.71 -0.51 6.35
N ALA A 44 -3.73 -0.47 5.02
CA ALA A 44 -2.60 -0.01 4.23
C ALA A 44 -2.34 1.49 4.45
N VAL A 45 -3.40 2.31 4.47
CA VAL A 45 -3.25 3.76 4.68
C VAL A 45 -2.69 4.08 6.08
N ILE A 46 -3.14 3.40 7.13
CA ILE A 46 -2.59 3.56 8.48
C ILE A 46 -1.12 3.13 8.52
N HIS A 47 -0.76 2.04 7.85
CA HIS A 47 0.63 1.62 7.76
C HIS A 47 1.51 2.70 7.10
N ASP A 48 1.05 3.28 5.99
CA ASP A 48 1.76 4.35 5.30
C ASP A 48 1.84 5.62 6.16
N ILE A 49 0.79 5.98 6.92
CA ILE A 49 0.82 7.11 7.85
C ILE A 49 1.84 6.89 8.97
N LEU A 50 1.86 5.70 9.56
CA LEU A 50 2.80 5.35 10.63
C LEU A 50 4.26 5.32 10.18
N SER A 51 4.53 5.35 8.86
CA SER A 51 5.90 5.47 8.35
C SER A 51 6.53 6.85 8.59
N PHE A 52 5.71 7.91 8.73
CA PHE A 52 6.19 9.27 8.97
C PHE A 52 5.64 9.90 10.26
N TYR A 53 4.44 9.50 10.68
CA TYR A 53 3.78 10.05 11.85
C TYR A 53 4.24 9.34 13.14
N LYS A 54 4.83 10.10 14.07
CA LYS A 54 5.24 9.60 15.39
C LYS A 54 4.01 9.30 16.25
N PHE A 55 3.58 8.06 16.25
CA PHE A 55 2.38 7.62 16.95
C PHE A 55 2.67 7.16 18.38
N TYR A 56 1.91 7.69 19.35
CA TYR A 56 1.99 7.37 20.79
C TYR A 56 0.66 6.87 21.38
N GLY A 57 -0.28 6.42 20.55
CA GLY A 57 -1.57 5.89 21.00
C GLY A 57 -2.78 6.80 20.83
N ASP A 58 -2.62 8.01 20.27
CA ASP A 58 -3.75 8.89 19.94
C ASP A 58 -4.48 8.45 18.67
N TYR A 59 -5.35 7.46 18.81
CA TYR A 59 -6.13 6.88 17.70
C TYR A 59 -7.09 7.88 17.06
N SER A 60 -7.57 8.89 17.82
CA SER A 60 -8.45 9.92 17.28
C SER A 60 -7.69 10.81 16.30
N ARG A 61 -6.48 11.25 16.67
CA ARG A 61 -5.63 12.02 15.76
C ARG A 61 -5.19 11.18 14.56
N LEU A 62 -4.79 9.94 14.79
CA LEU A 62 -4.40 9.03 13.70
C LEU A 62 -5.54 8.83 12.70
N ALA A 63 -6.77 8.68 13.17
CA ALA A 63 -7.95 8.52 12.31
C ALA A 63 -8.26 9.76 11.45
N GLN A 64 -7.97 10.97 11.96
CA GLN A 64 -8.13 12.23 11.25
C GLN A 64 -7.04 12.48 10.19
N LEU A 65 -5.89 11.80 10.27
CA LEU A 65 -4.85 11.87 9.25
C LEU A 65 -5.18 11.03 8.01
N VAL A 66 -6.19 10.15 8.11
CA VAL A 66 -6.69 9.37 6.98
C VAL A 66 -7.66 10.23 6.17
N GLU A 67 -7.60 10.12 4.85
CA GLU A 67 -8.48 10.83 3.92
C GLU A 67 -9.18 9.79 3.00
N PRO A 68 -10.52 9.63 3.07
CA PRO A 68 -11.44 10.24 4.04
C PRO A 68 -11.22 9.74 5.46
N SER A 69 -11.53 10.58 6.45
CA SER A 69 -11.34 10.25 7.87
C SER A 69 -12.10 8.97 8.26
N ILE A 70 -11.43 8.11 9.04
CA ILE A 70 -12.03 6.90 9.62
C ILE A 70 -12.39 7.13 11.09
N THR A 71 -12.94 6.11 11.76
CA THR A 71 -13.17 6.17 13.21
C THR A 71 -11.91 5.82 14.01
N ALA A 72 -11.78 6.38 15.22
CA ALA A 72 -10.71 6.00 16.14
C ALA A 72 -10.66 4.48 16.43
N ARG A 73 -11.83 3.82 16.43
CA ARG A 73 -11.93 2.37 16.59
C ARG A 73 -11.33 1.61 15.41
N GLU A 74 -11.49 2.11 14.19
CA GLU A 74 -10.88 1.52 12.99
C GLU A 74 -9.36 1.74 12.98
N ALA A 75 -8.89 2.93 13.35
CA ALA A 75 -7.47 3.19 13.53
C ALA A 75 -6.84 2.25 14.58
N GLN A 76 -7.53 2.04 15.71
CA GLN A 76 -7.08 1.08 16.72
C GLN A 76 -7.02 -0.36 16.22
N LYS A 77 -8.03 -0.80 15.46
CA LYS A 77 -8.03 -2.14 14.83
C LYS A 77 -6.86 -2.28 13.85
N ALA A 78 -6.61 -1.24 13.04
CA ALA A 78 -5.52 -1.20 12.09
C ALA A 78 -4.16 -1.37 12.78
N VAL A 79 -3.85 -0.55 13.78
CA VAL A 79 -2.58 -0.63 14.53
C VAL A 79 -2.38 -2.01 15.13
N LYS A 80 -3.41 -2.57 15.78
CA LYS A 80 -3.33 -3.93 16.37
C LYS A 80 -3.05 -5.01 15.34
N LEU A 81 -3.68 -4.92 14.16
CA LEU A 81 -3.40 -5.84 13.07
C LEU A 81 -1.96 -5.68 12.57
N LEU A 82 -1.50 -4.45 12.36
CA LEU A 82 -0.14 -4.19 11.90
C LEU A 82 0.93 -4.68 12.89
N GLU A 83 0.65 -4.57 14.20
CA GLU A 83 1.49 -5.19 15.24
C GLU A 83 1.48 -6.72 15.17
N LYS A 84 0.30 -7.34 15.05
CA LYS A 84 0.15 -8.80 14.88
C LYS A 84 0.91 -9.33 13.67
N LEU A 85 0.87 -8.59 12.56
CA LEU A 85 1.58 -8.92 11.31
C LEU A 85 3.08 -8.56 11.35
N GLY A 86 3.54 -7.90 12.41
CA GLY A 86 4.95 -7.48 12.58
C GLY A 86 5.38 -6.30 11.70
N PHE A 87 4.44 -5.62 11.04
CA PHE A 87 4.70 -4.42 10.24
C PHE A 87 4.99 -3.19 11.11
N VAL A 88 4.39 -3.14 12.29
CA VAL A 88 4.62 -2.10 13.29
C VAL A 88 5.05 -2.77 14.61
N LYS A 89 5.94 -2.12 15.36
CA LYS A 89 6.35 -2.59 16.70
C LYS A 89 6.28 -1.47 17.71
N ARG A 90 5.74 -1.77 18.89
CA ARG A 90 5.77 -0.85 20.03
C ARG A 90 7.19 -0.73 20.59
N ARG A 91 7.65 0.51 20.78
CA ARG A 91 8.91 0.86 21.41
C ARG A 91 8.79 0.92 22.93
N CYS A 92 9.94 0.89 23.61
CA CYS A 92 10.03 1.02 25.06
C CYS A 92 9.53 2.37 25.60
N ASP A 93 9.59 3.45 24.80
CA ASP A 93 9.08 4.77 25.16
C ASP A 93 7.56 4.90 24.98
N GLY A 94 6.88 3.82 24.58
CA GLY A 94 5.44 3.79 24.31
C GLY A 94 5.07 4.22 22.89
N GLY A 95 6.02 4.69 22.08
CA GLY A 95 5.82 4.99 20.66
C GLY A 95 5.76 3.73 19.79
N TYR A 96 5.53 3.93 18.50
CA TYR A 96 5.44 2.85 17.51
C TYR A 96 6.46 3.08 16.39
N ASP A 97 7.20 2.04 16.02
CA ASP A 97 8.10 2.04 14.86
C ASP A 97 7.46 1.22 13.73
N CYS A 98 7.29 1.86 12.58
CA CYS A 98 6.90 1.20 11.33
C CYS A 98 8.16 0.78 10.58
N ARG A 99 8.27 -0.50 10.20
CA ARG A 99 9.52 -1.04 9.62
C ARG A 99 9.62 -0.92 8.11
N PHE A 100 8.57 -0.44 7.42
CA PHE A 100 8.54 -0.42 5.95
C PHE A 100 7.79 0.80 5.40
N SER A 101 8.40 1.50 4.45
CA SER A 101 7.71 2.45 3.57
C SER A 101 7.34 1.74 2.26
N GLY A 102 6.05 1.66 1.96
CA GLY A 102 5.54 1.10 0.69
C GLY A 102 5.54 -0.43 0.63
N ILE A 103 4.44 -1.05 1.09
CA ILE A 103 4.16 -2.47 0.83
C ILE A 103 3.34 -2.55 -0.46
N SER A 104 3.94 -3.08 -1.53
CA SER A 104 3.22 -3.40 -2.77
C SER A 104 2.84 -4.88 -2.78
N ALA A 105 1.57 -5.22 -2.54
CA ALA A 105 1.09 -6.52 -2.96
C ALA A 105 0.84 -6.52 -4.46
N TYR A 106 1.68 -7.25 -5.17
CA TYR A 106 1.23 -7.87 -6.41
C TYR A 106 1.66 -9.33 -6.34
N ALA A 107 0.71 -10.19 -5.97
CA ALA A 107 0.86 -11.63 -6.08
C ALA A 107 -0.16 -12.10 -7.12
N GLU A 108 0.34 -12.63 -8.23
CA GLU A 108 -0.48 -13.30 -9.23
C GLU A 108 -1.24 -14.47 -8.56
N GLY A 109 -2.53 -14.62 -8.87
CA GLY A 109 -3.35 -15.77 -8.43
C GLY A 109 -4.30 -15.54 -7.24
N ARG A 110 -4.42 -14.34 -6.66
CA ARG A 110 -5.36 -14.06 -5.53
C ARG A 110 -6.25 -12.84 -5.78
N GLU A 111 -6.99 -12.91 -6.87
CA GLU A 111 -7.74 -11.82 -7.49
C GLU A 111 -8.84 -11.24 -6.61
N LEU A 112 -9.61 -12.05 -5.87
CA LEU A 112 -10.84 -11.56 -5.21
C LEU A 112 -10.61 -10.52 -4.09
N VAL A 113 -9.64 -10.75 -3.19
CA VAL A 113 -9.33 -9.81 -2.09
C VAL A 113 -8.66 -8.55 -2.61
N LEU A 114 -7.83 -8.69 -3.65
CA LEU A 114 -7.21 -7.56 -4.31
C LEU A 114 -8.25 -6.74 -5.09
N SER A 115 -9.30 -7.38 -5.64
CA SER A 115 -10.41 -6.71 -6.32
C SER A 115 -11.22 -5.82 -5.39
N SER A 116 -11.57 -6.29 -4.18
CA SER A 116 -12.33 -5.46 -3.23
C SER A 116 -11.49 -4.30 -2.67
N TYR A 117 -10.20 -4.52 -2.44
CA TYR A 117 -9.27 -3.44 -2.11
C TYR A 117 -9.17 -2.42 -3.25
N ALA A 118 -8.94 -2.90 -4.49
CA ALA A 118 -8.84 -2.04 -5.67
C ALA A 118 -10.12 -1.22 -5.89
N GLU A 119 -11.30 -1.82 -5.69
CA GLU A 119 -12.58 -1.13 -5.73
C GLU A 119 -12.63 0.03 -4.72
N LYS A 120 -12.25 -0.21 -3.46
CA LYS A 120 -12.19 0.85 -2.45
C LYS A 120 -11.16 1.95 -2.76
N MET A 121 -10.04 1.59 -3.37
CA MET A 121 -9.08 2.60 -3.81
C MET A 121 -9.57 3.40 -5.01
N MET A 122 -10.36 2.80 -5.91
CA MET A 122 -11.04 3.53 -7.00
C MET A 122 -12.14 4.45 -6.47
N GLU A 123 -12.91 4.02 -5.46
CA GLU A 123 -13.85 4.90 -4.74
C GLU A 123 -13.12 6.09 -4.09
N SER A 124 -11.94 5.86 -3.50
CA SER A 124 -11.11 6.92 -2.92
C SER A 124 -10.60 7.90 -3.98
N ALA A 125 -10.24 7.42 -5.16
CA ALA A 125 -9.88 8.30 -6.29
C ALA A 125 -11.07 9.14 -6.77
N LYS A 126 -12.28 8.57 -6.80
CA LYS A 126 -13.51 9.31 -7.09
C LYS A 126 -13.81 10.37 -6.02
N TYR A 127 -13.57 10.06 -4.75
CA TYR A 127 -13.67 11.03 -3.66
C TYR A 127 -12.69 12.19 -3.89
N ALA A 128 -11.41 11.88 -4.15
CA ALA A 128 -10.38 12.89 -4.40
C ALA A 128 -10.71 13.82 -5.57
N LEU A 129 -11.32 13.28 -6.65
CA LEU A 129 -11.78 14.07 -7.80
C LEU A 129 -12.73 15.20 -7.41
N GLY A 130 -13.62 14.98 -6.43
CA GLY A 130 -14.62 15.95 -6.01
C GLY A 130 -14.25 16.78 -4.77
N ASN A 131 -13.29 16.33 -3.95
CA ASN A 131 -13.09 16.89 -2.61
C ASN A 131 -11.69 17.45 -2.33
N LEU A 132 -10.67 17.09 -3.10
CA LEU A 132 -9.33 17.68 -2.96
C LEU A 132 -9.13 18.84 -3.93
N SER A 133 -8.08 19.64 -3.77
CA SER A 133 -7.65 20.66 -4.76
C SER A 133 -6.76 20.04 -5.85
N SER A 134 -6.60 20.72 -6.99
CA SER A 134 -5.77 20.23 -8.12
C SER A 134 -4.29 20.16 -7.76
N GLU A 135 -3.87 20.92 -6.75
CA GLU A 135 -2.53 20.97 -6.21
C GLU A 135 -2.22 19.75 -5.33
N GLU A 136 -3.26 19.12 -4.76
CA GLU A 136 -3.14 17.98 -3.84
C GLU A 136 -3.33 16.62 -4.54
N ARG A 137 -3.71 16.60 -5.82
CA ARG A 137 -3.97 15.37 -6.57
C ARG A 137 -3.49 15.45 -8.02
N VAL A 138 -3.20 14.29 -8.60
CA VAL A 138 -3.00 14.15 -10.04
C VAL A 138 -4.08 13.24 -10.60
N ILE A 139 -4.90 13.78 -11.50
CA ILE A 139 -5.88 13.01 -12.27
C ILE A 139 -5.61 13.25 -13.74
N SER A 140 -5.27 12.18 -14.46
CA SER A 140 -4.95 12.22 -15.88
C SER A 140 -5.58 11.01 -16.56
N TRP A 141 -6.06 11.20 -17.79
CA TRP A 141 -6.57 10.13 -18.63
C TRP A 141 -6.03 10.25 -20.05
N ALA A 142 -5.93 9.12 -20.75
CA ALA A 142 -5.56 9.07 -22.15
C ALA A 142 -6.41 8.01 -22.85
N GLY A 143 -7.00 8.38 -23.99
CA GLY A 143 -7.63 7.43 -24.91
C GLY A 143 -6.65 7.06 -26.02
N PHE A 144 -6.49 5.78 -26.30
CA PHE A 144 -5.59 5.31 -27.36
C PHE A 144 -6.05 3.97 -27.93
N SER A 145 -5.67 3.72 -29.18
CA SER A 145 -5.90 2.46 -29.90
C SER A 145 -4.56 1.82 -30.21
N VAL A 146 -4.36 0.59 -29.75
CA VAL A 146 -3.10 -0.14 -29.90
C VAL A 146 -3.36 -1.62 -30.17
N SER A 147 -2.40 -2.29 -30.80
CA SER A 147 -2.44 -3.75 -30.95
C SER A 147 -2.28 -4.45 -29.59
N GLY A 148 -2.66 -5.73 -29.53
CA GLY A 148 -2.42 -6.55 -28.34
C GLY A 148 -0.94 -6.65 -27.95
N GLU A 149 -0.03 -6.62 -28.93
CA GLU A 149 1.42 -6.62 -28.71
C GLU A 149 1.88 -5.32 -28.03
N VAL A 150 1.47 -4.16 -28.57
CA VAL A 150 1.81 -2.86 -27.99
C VAL A 150 1.17 -2.71 -26.60
N PHE A 151 -0.02 -3.27 -26.38
CA PHE A 151 -0.65 -3.31 -25.06
C PHE A 151 0.19 -4.08 -24.02
N GLN A 152 0.86 -5.19 -24.40
CA GLN A 152 1.77 -5.87 -23.46
C GLN A 152 2.98 -5.00 -23.11
N LYS A 153 3.57 -4.30 -24.08
CA LYS A 153 4.68 -3.35 -23.84
C LYS A 153 4.26 -2.24 -22.87
N ILE A 154 3.06 -1.67 -23.06
CA ILE A 154 2.50 -0.65 -22.15
C ILE A 154 2.34 -1.21 -20.73
N LYS A 155 1.91 -2.47 -20.55
CA LYS A 155 1.81 -3.10 -19.22
C LYS A 155 3.17 -3.22 -18.54
N GLU A 156 4.22 -3.54 -19.28
CA GLU A 156 5.59 -3.62 -18.75
C GLU A 156 6.11 -2.27 -18.31
N GLU A 157 5.96 -1.24 -19.15
CA GLU A 157 6.30 0.15 -18.81
C GLU A 157 5.53 0.64 -17.58
N THR A 158 4.24 0.31 -17.49
CA THR A 158 3.42 0.64 -16.32
C THR A 158 3.96 0.00 -15.04
N ARG A 159 4.39 -1.27 -15.10
CA ARG A 159 5.01 -1.96 -13.96
C ARG A 159 6.35 -1.30 -13.57
N ALA A 160 7.17 -0.92 -14.56
CA ALA A 160 8.45 -0.25 -14.33
C ALA A 160 8.25 1.13 -13.69
N PHE A 161 7.30 1.92 -14.20
CA PHE A 161 6.92 3.21 -13.66
C PHE A 161 6.46 3.09 -12.20
N ARG A 162 5.57 2.14 -11.88
CA ARG A 162 5.14 1.89 -10.49
C ARG A 162 6.31 1.57 -9.56
N LYS A 163 7.25 0.72 -9.99
CA LYS A 163 8.46 0.40 -9.21
C LYS A 163 9.31 1.64 -8.96
N LYS A 164 9.47 2.50 -9.97
CA LYS A 164 10.21 3.76 -9.85
C LYS A 164 9.59 4.68 -8.79
N ILE A 165 8.26 4.84 -8.79
CA ILE A 165 7.56 5.67 -7.79
C ILE A 165 7.75 5.12 -6.37
N ILE A 166 7.62 3.81 -6.18
CA ILE A 166 7.86 3.17 -4.87
C ILE A 166 9.31 3.42 -4.39
N SER A 167 10.29 3.29 -5.28
CA SER A 167 11.70 3.54 -4.96
C SER A 167 11.95 5.01 -4.57
N MET A 168 11.27 5.96 -5.21
CA MET A 168 11.33 7.38 -4.82
C MET A 168 10.79 7.58 -3.41
N ALA A 169 9.61 7.02 -3.10
CA ALA A 169 9.01 7.11 -1.78
C ALA A 169 9.88 6.46 -0.68
N GLN A 170 10.51 5.32 -0.98
CA GLN A 170 11.44 4.64 -0.07
C GLN A 170 12.75 5.41 0.17
N SER A 171 13.11 6.30 -0.75
CA SER A 171 14.33 7.10 -0.65
C SER A 171 14.09 8.45 0.06
N ASP A 172 12.83 8.87 0.20
CA ASP A 172 12.46 10.09 0.92
C ASP A 172 12.73 9.93 2.42
N GLN A 173 13.51 10.86 2.98
CA GLN A 173 13.88 10.85 4.39
C GLN A 173 12.88 11.60 5.27
N ASN A 174 12.05 12.47 4.69
CA ASN A 174 11.11 13.32 5.42
C ASN A 174 9.71 13.34 4.80
N PRO A 175 9.06 12.18 4.60
CA PRO A 175 7.68 12.15 4.14
C PRO A 175 6.76 12.91 5.12
N ASP A 176 5.79 13.66 4.60
CA ASP A 176 4.85 14.45 5.40
C ASP A 176 3.39 13.95 5.31
N ARG A 177 3.09 13.11 4.31
CA ARG A 177 1.78 12.50 4.08
C ARG A 177 1.88 11.20 3.29
N ALA A 178 0.85 10.37 3.41
CA ALA A 178 0.70 9.17 2.62
C ALA A 178 0.02 9.50 1.27
N PHE A 179 0.50 8.90 0.20
CA PHE A 179 -0.10 9.01 -1.13
C PHE A 179 -0.55 7.65 -1.61
N HIS A 180 -1.71 7.61 -2.27
CA HIS A 180 -2.15 6.45 -3.01
C HIS A 180 -2.16 6.75 -4.50
N MET A 181 -1.61 5.84 -5.31
CA MET A 181 -1.59 5.95 -6.76
C MET A 181 -2.30 4.76 -7.39
N ASN A 182 -3.27 5.09 -8.23
CA ASN A 182 -4.01 4.16 -9.06
C ASN A 182 -3.55 4.29 -10.52
N ILE A 183 -3.19 3.17 -11.15
CA ILE A 183 -2.95 3.12 -12.60
C ILE A 183 -3.74 1.93 -13.15
N GLN A 184 -4.82 2.21 -13.85
CA GLN A 184 -5.66 1.21 -14.50
C GLN A 184 -5.57 1.38 -16.02
N ILE A 185 -5.28 0.28 -16.71
CA ILE A 185 -5.32 0.23 -18.17
C ILE A 185 -6.10 -1.02 -18.57
N PHE A 186 -7.21 -0.83 -19.26
CA PHE A 186 -8.11 -1.90 -19.68
C PHE A 186 -8.73 -1.58 -21.04
N PRO A 187 -9.07 -2.58 -21.85
CA PRO A 187 -9.78 -2.35 -23.10
C PRO A 187 -11.19 -1.82 -22.82
N VAL A 188 -11.57 -0.75 -23.52
CA VAL A 188 -12.93 -0.17 -23.52
C VAL A 188 -13.75 -0.59 -24.75
N SER A 189 -13.18 -1.43 -25.60
CA SER A 189 -13.82 -2.03 -26.78
C SER A 189 -13.33 -3.47 -26.98
N ARG A 190 -14.03 -4.23 -27.83
CA ARG A 190 -13.58 -5.54 -28.28
C ARG A 190 -12.75 -5.40 -29.56
N PRO A 191 -11.78 -6.30 -29.82
CA PRO A 191 -11.16 -6.40 -31.13
C PRO A 191 -12.23 -6.63 -32.20
N ASP A 192 -12.04 -6.05 -33.37
CA ASP A 192 -12.82 -6.41 -34.55
C ASP A 192 -12.35 -7.80 -35.02
N VAL A 193 -13.13 -8.82 -34.70
CA VAL A 193 -12.89 -10.18 -35.18
C VAL A 193 -13.81 -10.36 -36.38
N PRO A 194 -13.26 -10.61 -37.59
CA PRO A 194 -14.08 -10.85 -38.77
C PRO A 194 -15.10 -11.95 -38.45
N GLN A 195 -16.39 -11.65 -38.60
CA GLN A 195 -17.40 -12.69 -38.51
C GLN A 195 -17.15 -13.67 -39.65
N GLU A 196 -16.84 -14.92 -39.34
CA GLU A 196 -16.85 -15.97 -40.36
C GLU A 196 -18.21 -15.89 -41.05
N SER A 197 -18.17 -15.65 -42.37
CA SER A 197 -19.35 -15.67 -43.21
C SER A 197 -20.08 -16.96 -42.90
N ARG A 198 -21.25 -16.87 -42.26
CA ARG A 198 -22.19 -17.98 -42.19
C ARG A 198 -22.48 -18.30 -43.65
N GLY A 199 -21.83 -19.35 -44.15
CA GLY A 199 -22.02 -19.82 -45.52
C GLY A 199 -23.51 -19.95 -45.75
N GLU A 200 -24.02 -19.17 -46.69
CA GLU A 200 -25.34 -19.37 -47.24
C GLU A 200 -25.36 -20.80 -47.78
N LYS A 201 -26.19 -21.64 -47.16
CA LYS A 201 -26.60 -22.93 -47.71
C LYS A 201 -27.82 -22.70 -48.60
#